data_AF-A0A6V7I4D1-F1
#
_entry.id   AF-A0A6V7I4D1-F1
#
_cell.length_a   1.000
_cell.length_b   1.000
_cell.length_c   1.000
_cell.angle_alpha   90.00
_cell.angle_beta   90.00
_cell.angle_gamma   90.00
#
_symmetry.space_group_name_H-M   'P 1'
#
loop_
_entity.id
_entity.type
_entity.pdbx_description
1 polymer ?
#
loop_
_entity_poly.entity_id
_entity_poly.type
_entity_poly.pdbx_seq_one_letter_code
_entity_poly.pdbx_strand_id
1 'polypeptide(L)'
;MKSPIFEYDFPAPYIRPQEWFPKGRPFNLYLDKYRDPRDINYDFLLKKLKNVHPFRETKPKYKYPNAVRLPDNMPSWLKLEERKERLGWGRVNEVK
;
A
#
# COMPACT_ATOMS: atom_id res chain seq x y z
N MET A 1 -27.47 31.87 14.08
CA MET A 1 -27.91 30.62 13.41
C MET A 1 -26.69 30.02 12.71
N LYS A 2 -26.43 28.71 12.86
CA LYS A 2 -25.37 28.04 12.08
C LYS A 2 -25.91 27.75 10.68
N SER A 3 -25.16 28.10 9.65
CA SER A 3 -25.52 27.83 8.26
C SER A 3 -25.46 26.33 7.96
N PRO A 4 -26.37 25.78 7.14
CA PRO A 4 -26.28 24.40 6.68
C PRO A 4 -25.04 24.22 5.79
N ILE A 5 -24.33 23.12 5.98
CA ILE A 5 -23.22 22.68 5.12
C ILE A 5 -23.77 21.55 4.27
N PHE A 6 -23.70 21.71 2.95
CA PHE A 6 -24.07 20.67 2.00
C PHE A 6 -22.80 20.05 1.43
N GLU A 7 -22.79 18.73 1.35
CA GLU A 7 -21.75 17.96 0.68
C GLU A 7 -22.39 17.16 -0.45
N TYR A 8 -21.68 17.10 -1.58
CA TYR A 8 -22.13 16.31 -2.71
C TYR A 8 -21.78 14.84 -2.47
N ASP A 9 -22.78 13.97 -2.44
CA ASP A 9 -22.59 12.53 -2.28
C ASP A 9 -22.24 11.89 -3.63
N PHE A 10 -20.97 11.49 -3.79
CA PHE A 10 -20.51 10.83 -5.01
C PHE A 10 -21.02 9.39 -5.05
N PRO A 11 -21.59 8.92 -6.18
CA PRO A 11 -22.00 7.54 -6.30
C PRO A 11 -20.78 6.62 -6.16
N ALA A 12 -20.98 5.48 -5.51
CA ALA A 12 -19.93 4.49 -5.37
C ALA A 12 -19.43 4.04 -6.76
N PRO A 13 -18.11 3.87 -6.96
CA PRO A 13 -17.58 3.39 -8.22
C PRO A 13 -18.09 1.98 -8.50
N TYR A 14 -18.44 1.73 -9.76
CA TYR A 14 -18.87 0.40 -10.16
C TYR A 14 -17.72 -0.62 -10.02
N ILE A 15 -17.95 -1.66 -9.21
CA ILE A 15 -17.04 -2.79 -9.04
C ILE A 15 -17.71 -4.01 -9.64
N ARG A 16 -17.05 -4.63 -10.64
CA ARG A 16 -17.52 -5.91 -11.21
C ARG A 16 -17.48 -7.01 -10.16
N PRO A 17 -18.39 -7.99 -10.18
CA PRO A 17 -18.31 -9.17 -9.31
C PRO A 17 -16.94 -9.86 -9.36
N GLN A 18 -16.54 -10.47 -8.24
CA GLN A 18 -15.27 -11.17 -8.16
C GLN A 18 -15.28 -12.43 -9.04
N GLU A 19 -14.24 -12.57 -9.87
CA GLU A 19 -13.98 -13.72 -10.72
C GLU A 19 -12.97 -14.64 -10.00
N TRP A 20 -13.16 -15.96 -10.10
CA TRP A 20 -12.21 -16.93 -9.52
C TRP A 20 -10.83 -16.88 -10.17
N PHE A 21 -10.76 -16.65 -11.48
CA PHE A 21 -9.52 -16.60 -12.25
C PHE A 21 -9.46 -15.34 -13.11
N PRO A 22 -9.09 -14.18 -12.53
CA PRO A 22 -9.04 -12.90 -13.22
C PRO A 22 -7.86 -12.83 -14.20
N LYS A 23 -8.03 -13.40 -15.39
CA LYS A 23 -6.97 -13.46 -16.42
C LYS A 23 -6.54 -12.05 -16.85
N GLY A 24 -5.22 -11.84 -16.95
CA GLY A 24 -4.64 -10.57 -17.39
C GLY A 24 -4.73 -9.44 -16.36
N ARG A 25 -5.21 -9.69 -15.14
CA ARG A 25 -5.26 -8.68 -14.07
C ARG A 25 -4.13 -8.93 -13.08
N PRO A 26 -3.39 -7.89 -12.67
CA PRO A 26 -2.37 -8.03 -11.63
C PRO A 26 -3.05 -8.36 -10.30
N PHE A 27 -2.57 -9.42 -9.64
CA PHE A 27 -3.23 -10.00 -8.47
C PHE A 27 -3.38 -9.00 -7.31
N ASN A 28 -2.36 -8.17 -7.07
CA ASN A 28 -2.32 -7.18 -6.00
C ASN A 28 -3.43 -6.12 -6.18
N LEU A 29 -3.49 -5.47 -7.35
CA LEU A 29 -4.51 -4.45 -7.61
C LEU A 29 -5.91 -5.05 -7.73
N TYR A 30 -6.01 -6.30 -8.18
CA TYR A 30 -7.30 -6.96 -8.31
C TYR A 30 -7.89 -7.28 -6.94
N LEU A 31 -7.15 -7.96 -6.07
CA LEU A 31 -7.63 -8.36 -4.75
C LEU A 31 -7.91 -7.15 -3.85
N ASP A 32 -7.09 -6.10 -3.93
CA ASP A 32 -7.29 -4.86 -3.18
C ASP A 32 -8.64 -4.17 -3.49
N LYS A 33 -9.26 -4.42 -4.65
CA LYS A 33 -10.58 -3.84 -4.99
C LYS A 33 -11.73 -4.47 -4.20
N TYR A 34 -11.55 -5.71 -3.74
CA TYR A 34 -12.59 -6.48 -3.06
C TYR A 34 -12.34 -6.63 -1.56
N ARG A 35 -11.13 -6.32 -1.09
CA ARG A 35 -10.81 -6.31 0.33
C ARG A 35 -11.38 -5.06 0.99
N ASP A 36 -11.76 -5.20 2.26
CA ASP A 36 -12.14 -4.06 3.09
C ASP A 36 -10.91 -3.14 3.27
N PRO A 37 -11.04 -1.82 3.03
CA PRO A 37 -9.98 -0.85 3.30
C PRO A 37 -9.37 -0.96 4.71
N ARG A 38 -10.16 -1.38 5.71
CA ARG A 38 -9.69 -1.56 7.09
C ARG A 38 -8.64 -2.65 7.22
N ASP A 39 -8.84 -3.79 6.55
CA ASP A 39 -7.91 -4.91 6.57
C ASP A 39 -6.60 -4.53 5.87
N ILE A 40 -6.71 -3.81 4.75
CA ILE A 40 -5.55 -3.28 4.02
C ILE A 40 -4.74 -2.33 4.92
N ASN A 41 -5.41 -1.41 5.61
CA ASN A 41 -4.75 -0.48 6.52
C ASN A 41 -4.09 -1.18 7.71
N TYR A 42 -4.72 -2.24 8.23
CA TYR A 42 -4.17 -3.06 9.30
C TYR A 42 -2.87 -3.76 8.86
N ASP A 43 -2.86 -4.39 7.68
CA ASP A 43 -1.67 -5.02 7.11
C ASP A 43 -0.51 -4.03 6.95
N PHE A 44 -0.82 -2.81 6.48
CA PHE A 44 0.17 -1.74 6.35
C PHE A 44 0.71 -1.26 7.70
N LEU A 45 -0.16 -1.10 8.70
CA LEU A 45 0.24 -0.72 10.05
C LEU A 45 1.18 -1.78 10.65
N LEU A 46 0.81 -3.06 10.55
CA LEU A 46 1.65 -4.16 11.01
C LEU A 46 3.02 -4.16 10.32
N LYS A 47 3.07 -3.92 9.00
CA LYS A 47 4.32 -3.83 8.26
C LYS A 47 5.20 -2.69 8.77
N LYS A 48 4.62 -1.52 9.05
CA LYS A 48 5.34 -0.36 9.60
C LYS A 48 5.88 -0.65 11.01
N LEU A 49 5.04 -1.24 11.87
CA LEU A 49 5.42 -1.59 13.24
C LEU A 49 6.53 -2.64 13.31
N LYS A 50 6.60 -3.59 12.36
CA LYS A 50 7.72 -4.55 12.28
C LYS A 50 9.09 -3.88 12.11
N ASN A 51 9.13 -2.70 11.48
CA ASN A 51 10.36 -1.94 11.24
C ASN A 51 10.71 -0.98 12.39
N VAL A 52 9.76 -0.70 13.29
CA VAL A 52 9.92 0.28 14.37
C VAL A 52 9.99 -0.46 15.70
N HIS A 53 11.11 -0.35 16.39
CA HIS A 53 11.25 -0.86 17.74
C HIS A 53 11.12 0.29 18.75
N PRO A 54 10.36 0.15 19.85
CA PRO A 54 10.11 1.25 20.79
C PRO A 54 11.37 1.76 21.50
N PHE A 55 12.36 0.89 21.71
CA PHE A 55 13.57 1.20 22.48
C PHE A 55 14.87 1.19 21.66
N ARG A 56 14.81 0.93 20.35
CA ARG A 56 16.01 0.82 19.51
C ARG A 56 15.87 1.76 18.34
N GLU A 57 16.97 2.39 17.96
CA GLU A 57 17.01 3.23 16.78
C GLU A 57 16.61 2.40 15.54
N THR A 58 15.77 3.00 14.71
CA THR A 58 15.37 2.39 13.46
C THR A 58 16.55 2.37 12.50
N LYS A 59 16.60 1.36 11.63
CA LYS A 59 17.68 1.25 10.64
C LYS A 59 17.69 2.52 9.78
N PRO A 60 18.86 3.17 9.59
CA PRO A 60 18.93 4.38 8.79
C PRO A 60 18.50 4.09 7.35
N LYS A 61 17.74 5.01 6.76
CA LYS A 61 17.36 4.92 5.34
C LYS A 61 18.61 5.01 4.48
N TYR A 62 18.64 4.25 3.38
CA TYR A 62 19.72 4.34 2.42
C TYR A 62 19.79 5.74 1.80
N LYS A 63 20.99 6.33 1.72
CA LYS A 63 21.21 7.62 1.03
C LYS A 63 20.83 7.54 -0.45
N TYR A 64 21.09 6.40 -1.09
CA TYR A 64 20.74 6.11 -2.47
C TYR A 64 19.98 4.78 -2.55
N PRO A 65 18.65 4.78 -2.35
CA PRO A 65 17.90 3.53 -2.16
C PRO A 65 17.90 2.59 -3.37
N ASN A 66 17.99 3.15 -4.58
CA ASN A 66 18.02 2.39 -5.84
C ASN A 66 19.41 1.84 -6.20
N ALA A 67 20.48 2.33 -5.57
CA ALA A 67 21.84 1.83 -5.79
C ALA A 67 22.12 0.53 -5.03
N VAL A 68 21.30 0.24 -4.01
CA VAL A 68 21.44 -0.96 -3.19
C VAL A 68 20.86 -2.16 -3.92
N ARG A 69 21.70 -3.14 -4.23
CA ARG A 69 21.32 -4.39 -4.92
C ARG A 69 20.22 -5.13 -4.15
N LEU A 70 19.23 -5.63 -4.89
CA LEU A 70 18.20 -6.53 -4.38
C LEU A 70 18.63 -7.99 -4.57
N PRO A 71 18.14 -8.94 -3.76
CA PRO A 71 18.46 -10.36 -3.93
C PRO A 71 18.08 -10.86 -5.33
N ASP A 72 18.96 -11.62 -5.96
CA ASP A 72 18.75 -12.09 -7.34
C ASP A 72 17.54 -13.02 -7.43
N ASN A 73 17.37 -13.91 -6.44
CA ASN A 73 16.30 -14.90 -6.36
C ASN A 73 14.92 -14.33 -5.95
N MET A 74 14.79 -13.00 -5.84
CA MET A 74 13.52 -12.39 -5.46
C MET A 74 12.56 -12.26 -6.67
N PRO A 75 11.27 -12.59 -6.53
CA PRO A 75 10.26 -12.38 -7.57
C PRO A 75 10.17 -10.91 -8.01
N SER A 76 9.84 -10.69 -9.28
CA SER A 76 9.79 -9.34 -9.88
C SER A 76 8.79 -8.40 -9.18
N TRP A 77 7.63 -8.92 -8.77
CA TRP A 77 6.62 -8.12 -8.05
C TRP A 77 7.12 -7.68 -6.67
N LEU A 78 7.86 -8.54 -5.96
CA LEU A 78 8.41 -8.23 -4.63
C LEU A 78 9.56 -7.23 -4.74
N LYS A 79 10.40 -7.36 -5.79
CA LYS A 79 11.43 -6.36 -6.12
C LYS A 79 10.82 -4.97 -6.34
N LEU A 80 9.67 -4.91 -7.01
CA LEU A 80 8.96 -3.65 -7.27
C LEU A 80 8.39 -3.04 -5.99
N GLU A 81 7.79 -3.85 -5.12
CA GLU A 81 7.29 -3.39 -3.81
C GLU A 81 8.42 -2.93 -2.89
N GLU A 82 9.56 -3.63 -2.85
CA GLU A 82 10.70 -3.22 -2.02
C GLU A 82 11.32 -1.89 -2.51
N ARG A 83 11.38 -1.66 -3.83
CA ARG A 83 11.82 -0.36 -4.38
C ARG A 83 10.89 0.78 -3.98
N LYS A 84 9.56 0.56 -4.07
CA LYS A 84 8.58 1.56 -3.64
C LYS A 84 8.73 1.88 -2.15
N GLU A 85 8.86 0.86 -1.31
CA GLU A 85 9.04 1.03 0.14
C GLU A 85 10.31 1.82 0.46
N ARG A 86 11.42 1.50 -0.20
CA ARG A 86 12.71 2.22 -0.09
C ARG A 86 12.61 3.70 -0.49
N LEU A 87 11.80 4.02 -1.50
CA LEU A 87 11.54 5.40 -1.96
C LEU A 87 10.46 6.11 -1.12
N GLY A 88 9.78 5.38 -0.22
CA GLY A 88 8.61 5.90 0.49
C GLY A 88 7.40 6.11 -0.43
N TRP A 89 7.34 5.45 -1.58
CA TRP A 89 6.20 5.53 -2.50
C TRP A 89 5.09 4.56 -2.10
N GLY A 90 3.84 5.01 -2.19
CA GLY A 90 2.65 4.17 -1.99
C GLY A 90 1.61 4.80 -1.09
N ARG A 91 0.41 4.18 -1.11
CA ARG A 91 -0.81 4.66 -0.46
C ARG A 91 -0.62 5.04 1.01
N VAL A 92 0.18 4.28 1.76
CA VAL A 92 0.43 4.51 3.20
C VAL A 92 1.09 5.87 3.50
N ASN A 93 1.89 6.39 2.57
CA ASN A 93 2.56 7.68 2.74
C ASN A 93 1.83 8.81 1.99
N GLU A 94 0.85 8.49 1.14
CA GLU A 94 0.04 9.44 0.38
C GLU A 94 -1.19 9.93 1.16
N VAL A 95 -1.68 9.16 2.14
CA VAL A 95 -2.72 9.62 3.08
C VAL A 95 -2.08 10.65 4.03
N LYS A 96 -2.39 11.92 3.79
CA LYS A 96 -1.97 13.07 4.61
C LYS A 96 -2.94 13.33 5.74
#